data_AF-A0A0M0JD81-F1
#
_entry.id   AF-A0A0M0JD81-F1
#
_cell.length_a   1.000
_cell.length_b   1.000
_cell.length_c   1.000
_cell.angle_alpha   90.00
_cell.angle_beta   90.00
_cell.angle_gamma   90.00
#
_symmetry.space_group_name_H-M   'P 1'
#
loop_
_entity.id
_entity.type
_entity.pdbx_description
1 polymer ?
#
loop_
_entity_poly.entity_id
_entity_poly.type
_entity_poly.pdbx_seq_one_letter_code
_entity_poly.pdbx_strand_id
1 'polypeptide(L)'
;MGDGGYIVSSAFTPTDTSPRCLEEVMTLRTKADVVRAWRNGAAPELPGQAQAEVYDGMLLHRGVLAPASSFITHRLFAPFRRWRGKVFFTSGGCNRFGGNVPNRFGITSSAGGELERVLNQQLREQRALSDPLLRQSMAGELQQRGGQSTAVATSDSVRRQQAGESGALEAEPELRRRSFTARIEPSRLDGRPALILDYGAQGDGKGDFWWGSVPKLGSVLGMRDELREVAPGVLVGLGSFRATGGVRNCAPFVLVRAE
;
A
#
# COMPACT_ATOMS: atom_id res chain seq x y z
N MET A 1 -31.48 12.70 24.06
CA MET A 1 -30.16 12.04 23.97
C MET A 1 -30.40 10.69 23.35
N GLY A 2 -29.99 10.47 22.10
CA GLY A 2 -30.22 9.20 21.41
C GLY A 2 -29.14 8.21 21.79
N ASP A 3 -29.52 7.05 22.30
CA ASP A 3 -28.60 5.94 22.54
C ASP A 3 -27.92 5.58 21.22
N GLY A 4 -26.64 5.92 21.13
CA GLY A 4 -25.79 5.55 20.00
C GLY A 4 -25.71 4.04 19.94
N GLY A 5 -26.56 3.42 19.12
CA GLY A 5 -26.65 1.97 18.97
C GLY A 5 -25.28 1.37 18.67
N TYR A 6 -24.69 0.73 19.68
CA TYR A 6 -23.51 -0.09 19.51
C TYR A 6 -23.93 -1.35 18.74
N ILE A 7 -23.58 -1.42 17.46
CA ILE A 7 -23.66 -2.68 16.72
C ILE A 7 -22.59 -3.60 17.30
N VAL A 8 -23.01 -4.52 18.17
CA VAL A 8 -22.16 -5.60 18.68
C VAL A 8 -21.84 -6.52 17.51
N SER A 9 -20.61 -6.52 17.02
CA SER A 9 -20.21 -7.52 16.03
C SER A 9 -20.15 -8.88 16.72
N SER A 10 -20.83 -9.88 16.16
CA SER A 10 -20.70 -11.27 16.59
C SER A 10 -19.24 -11.72 16.60
N ALA A 11 -18.92 -12.71 17.45
CA ALA A 11 -17.59 -13.32 17.47
C ALA A 11 -17.20 -13.78 16.06
N PHE A 12 -15.98 -13.44 15.64
CA PHE A 12 -15.45 -13.85 14.34
C PHE A 12 -15.11 -15.34 14.37
N THR A 13 -15.75 -16.13 13.52
CA THR A 13 -15.37 -17.53 13.28
C THR A 13 -14.35 -17.57 12.13
N PRO A 14 -13.11 -18.04 12.38
CA PRO A 14 -12.13 -18.23 11.31
C PRO A 14 -12.69 -19.14 10.22
N THR A 15 -12.59 -18.71 8.96
CA THR A 15 -12.97 -19.53 7.80
C THR A 15 -11.73 -20.14 7.16
N ASP A 16 -11.85 -21.29 6.49
CA ASP A 16 -10.78 -22.04 5.80
C ASP A 16 -10.24 -21.34 4.52
N THR A 17 -10.19 -20.01 4.52
CA THR A 17 -9.82 -19.18 3.34
C THR A 17 -8.58 -18.32 3.60
N SER A 18 -7.74 -18.72 4.56
CA SER A 18 -6.47 -18.05 4.81
C SER A 18 -5.52 -18.30 3.63
N PRO A 19 -4.95 -17.24 3.02
CA PRO A 19 -3.89 -17.41 2.04
C PRO A 19 -2.71 -18.19 2.62
N ARG A 20 -2.04 -18.98 1.80
CA ARG A 20 -0.88 -19.80 2.20
C ARG A 20 0.45 -19.23 1.74
N CYS A 21 0.41 -18.30 0.78
CA CYS A 21 1.59 -17.65 0.22
C CYS A 21 1.24 -16.26 -0.33
N LEU A 22 2.27 -15.53 -0.79
CA LEU A 22 2.11 -14.19 -1.37
C LEU A 22 1.22 -14.20 -2.61
N GLU A 23 1.38 -15.20 -3.48
CA GLU A 23 0.64 -15.32 -4.73
C GLU A 23 -0.87 -15.38 -4.46
N GLU A 24 -1.29 -16.17 -3.47
CA GLU A 24 -2.70 -16.26 -3.07
C GLU A 24 -3.23 -14.91 -2.54
N VAL A 25 -2.44 -14.19 -1.72
CA VAL A 25 -2.80 -12.82 -1.25
C VAL A 25 -3.01 -11.88 -2.44
N MET A 26 -2.17 -11.98 -3.47
CA MET A 26 -2.25 -11.14 -4.67
C MET A 26 -3.50 -11.42 -5.52
N THR A 27 -4.03 -12.64 -5.46
CA THR A 27 -5.27 -13.03 -6.17
C THR A 27 -6.55 -12.57 -5.48
N LEU A 28 -6.48 -12.06 -4.23
CA LEU A 28 -7.64 -11.55 -3.51
C LEU A 28 -8.28 -10.39 -4.29
N ARG A 29 -9.57 -10.53 -4.61
CA ARG A 29 -10.25 -9.68 -5.60
C ARG A 29 -10.91 -8.47 -4.97
N THR A 30 -11.47 -8.61 -3.77
CA THR A 30 -12.23 -7.54 -3.13
C THR A 30 -11.57 -7.09 -1.83
N LYS A 31 -11.94 -5.89 -1.36
CA LYS A 31 -11.53 -5.44 -0.01
C LYS A 31 -12.05 -6.39 1.06
N ALA A 32 -13.23 -6.97 0.88
CA ALA A 32 -13.80 -7.93 1.83
C ALA A 32 -12.95 -9.20 1.93
N ASP A 33 -12.42 -9.70 0.81
CA ASP A 33 -11.52 -10.87 0.80
C ASP A 33 -10.21 -10.57 1.54
N VAL A 34 -9.62 -9.38 1.31
CA VAL A 34 -8.42 -8.95 2.03
C VAL A 34 -8.68 -8.81 3.52
N VAL A 35 -9.81 -8.22 3.92
CA VAL A 35 -10.18 -8.09 5.34
C VAL A 35 -10.46 -9.46 5.96
N ARG A 36 -11.06 -10.40 5.23
CA ARG A 36 -11.28 -11.78 5.71
C ARG A 36 -9.94 -12.49 5.95
N ALA A 37 -9.03 -12.45 4.98
CA ALA A 37 -7.68 -13.00 5.10
C ALA A 37 -6.92 -12.35 6.28
N TRP A 38 -6.98 -11.03 6.39
CA TRP A 38 -6.38 -10.28 7.49
C TRP A 38 -6.93 -10.70 8.85
N ARG A 39 -8.26 -10.85 8.98
CA ARG A 39 -8.90 -11.31 10.23
C ARG A 39 -8.46 -12.72 10.61
N ASN A 40 -8.24 -13.60 9.64
CA ASN A 40 -7.72 -14.93 9.91
C ASN A 40 -6.23 -14.94 10.34
N GLY A 41 -5.46 -13.93 9.95
CA GLY A 41 -4.04 -13.82 10.28
C GLY A 41 -3.76 -13.72 11.79
N ALA A 42 -2.49 -13.92 12.14
CA ALA A 42 -1.96 -13.73 13.48
C ALA A 42 -1.25 -12.38 13.59
N ALA A 43 -1.10 -11.86 14.82
CA ALA A 43 -0.14 -10.79 15.03
C ALA A 43 1.27 -11.33 14.74
N PRO A 44 2.09 -10.65 13.93
CA PRO A 44 3.47 -11.08 13.74
C PRO A 44 4.26 -10.86 15.04
N GLU A 45 5.41 -11.51 15.15
CA GLU A 45 6.44 -11.07 16.10
C GLU A 45 6.82 -9.62 15.78
N LEU A 46 7.23 -8.86 16.80
CA LEU A 46 7.64 -7.46 16.59
C LEU A 46 8.88 -7.44 15.68
N PRO A 47 8.78 -6.91 14.45
CA PRO A 47 9.92 -6.85 13.55
C PRO A 47 10.93 -5.84 14.08
N GLY A 48 12.21 -6.07 13.81
CA GLY A 48 13.26 -5.11 14.15
C GLY A 48 13.88 -5.27 15.55
N GLN A 49 13.51 -6.31 16.31
CA GLN A 49 14.01 -6.51 17.68
C GLN A 49 15.52 -6.74 17.75
N ALA A 50 16.07 -7.56 16.85
CA ALA A 50 17.51 -7.88 16.83
C ALA A 50 18.32 -6.92 15.96
N GLN A 51 17.77 -6.51 14.82
CA GLN A 51 18.40 -5.62 13.85
C GLN A 51 17.35 -4.95 12.98
N ALA A 52 17.70 -3.88 12.27
CA ALA A 52 16.77 -3.24 11.35
C ALA A 52 16.27 -4.23 10.28
N GLU A 53 14.95 -4.34 10.12
CA GLU A 53 14.35 -5.24 9.14
C GLU A 53 13.68 -4.45 8.02
N VAL A 54 14.05 -4.78 6.78
CA VAL A 54 13.56 -4.09 5.59
C VAL A 54 12.45 -4.90 4.97
N TYR A 55 11.33 -4.24 4.67
CA TYR A 55 10.20 -4.83 3.99
C TYR A 55 9.93 -4.08 2.70
N ASP A 56 9.68 -4.83 1.64
CA ASP A 56 9.09 -4.35 0.42
C ASP A 56 7.57 -4.38 0.54
N GLY A 57 6.90 -3.38 -0.02
CA GLY A 57 5.48 -3.19 0.11
C GLY A 57 4.79 -2.72 -1.15
N MET A 58 3.50 -3.03 -1.25
CA MET A 58 2.64 -2.59 -2.34
C MET A 58 1.22 -2.33 -1.83
N LEU A 59 0.58 -1.27 -2.36
CA LEU A 59 -0.82 -0.99 -2.09
C LEU A 59 -1.71 -1.99 -2.84
N LEU A 60 -2.60 -2.66 -2.09
CA LEU A 60 -3.64 -3.49 -2.67
C LEU A 60 -4.77 -2.56 -3.08
N HIS A 61 -4.88 -2.25 -4.37
CA HIS A 61 -5.91 -1.35 -4.88
C HIS A 61 -7.29 -2.04 -4.86
N ARG A 62 -7.87 -2.13 -3.66
CA ARG A 62 -9.11 -2.84 -3.35
C ARG A 62 -10.03 -1.93 -2.55
N GLY A 63 -11.29 -1.84 -2.97
CA GLY A 63 -12.30 -1.00 -2.34
C GLY A 63 -12.41 0.41 -2.93
N VAL A 64 -13.49 1.10 -2.57
CA VAL A 64 -13.89 2.38 -3.17
C VAL A 64 -12.92 3.52 -2.91
N LEU A 65 -12.20 3.49 -1.78
CA LEU A 65 -11.22 4.51 -1.41
C LEU A 65 -9.79 4.20 -1.86
N ALA A 66 -9.56 3.12 -2.61
CA ALA A 66 -8.22 2.80 -3.09
C ALA A 66 -7.56 3.96 -3.87
N PRO A 67 -8.26 4.67 -4.79
CA PRO A 67 -7.66 5.80 -5.51
C PRO A 67 -7.26 6.95 -4.58
N ALA A 68 -8.13 7.33 -3.65
CA ALA A 68 -7.85 8.38 -2.67
C ALA A 68 -6.67 8.02 -1.76
N SER A 69 -6.60 6.76 -1.32
CA SER A 69 -5.53 6.26 -0.45
C SER A 69 -4.19 6.21 -1.18
N SER A 70 -4.20 5.81 -2.46
CA SER A 70 -3.05 5.84 -3.35
C SER A 70 -2.56 7.27 -3.56
N PHE A 71 -3.47 8.22 -3.83
CA PHE A 71 -3.15 9.63 -3.95
C PHE A 71 -2.50 10.18 -2.67
N ILE A 72 -3.09 9.95 -1.50
CA ILE A 72 -2.53 10.41 -0.22
C ILE A 72 -1.13 9.80 -0.01
N THR A 73 -0.98 8.50 -0.24
CA THR A 73 0.28 7.78 -0.02
C THR A 73 1.40 8.26 -0.95
N HIS A 74 1.10 8.50 -2.22
CA HIS A 74 2.12 8.80 -3.24
C HIS A 74 2.28 10.28 -3.58
N ARG A 75 1.29 11.12 -3.27
CA ARG A 75 1.35 12.56 -3.56
C ARG A 75 1.52 13.41 -2.32
N LEU A 76 0.91 13.02 -1.20
CA LEU A 76 0.97 13.82 0.02
C LEU A 76 2.11 13.39 0.97
N PHE A 77 2.37 12.10 1.12
CA PHE A 77 3.41 11.64 2.06
C PHE A 77 4.82 11.74 1.52
N ALA A 78 5.00 11.65 0.21
CA ALA A 78 6.29 11.82 -0.42
C ALA A 78 6.07 12.36 -1.83
N PRO A 79 5.91 13.68 -1.99
CA PRO A 79 5.76 14.29 -3.31
C PRO A 79 6.87 13.78 -4.25
N PHE A 80 6.48 13.32 -5.43
CA PHE A 80 7.38 12.79 -6.47
C PHE A 80 8.09 11.46 -6.13
N ARG A 81 7.72 10.77 -5.04
CA ARG A 81 8.29 9.46 -4.69
C ARG A 81 7.19 8.42 -4.44
N ARG A 82 7.42 7.19 -4.87
CA ARG A 82 6.50 6.08 -4.63
C ARG A 82 6.81 5.36 -3.33
N TRP A 83 5.77 5.02 -2.57
CA TRP A 83 5.92 4.16 -1.40
C TRP A 83 6.28 2.76 -1.87
N ARG A 84 7.33 2.18 -1.27
CA ARG A 84 7.87 0.88 -1.66
C ARG A 84 7.97 -0.11 -0.52
N GLY A 85 7.53 0.26 0.68
CA GLY A 85 7.58 -0.59 1.87
C GLY A 85 7.97 0.16 3.13
N LYS A 86 8.54 -0.56 4.09
CA LYS A 86 8.86 -0.05 5.43
C LYS A 86 10.20 -0.59 5.91
N VAL A 87 10.85 0.13 6.81
CA VAL A 87 11.92 -0.41 7.64
C VAL A 87 11.44 -0.42 9.08
N PHE A 88 11.67 -1.52 9.79
CA PHE A 88 11.37 -1.67 11.21
C PHE A 88 12.65 -1.66 12.03
N PHE A 89 12.55 -1.06 13.22
CA PHE A 89 13.56 -1.01 14.27
C PHE A 89 12.90 -1.46 15.59
N THR A 90 13.67 -1.59 16.66
CA THR A 90 13.25 -2.22 17.93
C THR A 90 11.90 -1.75 18.50
N SER A 91 11.53 -0.48 18.33
CA SER A 91 10.28 0.10 18.86
C SER A 91 9.46 0.87 17.82
N GLY A 92 9.80 0.76 16.54
CA GLY A 92 9.22 1.61 15.52
C GLY A 92 9.71 1.31 14.12
N GLY A 93 9.64 2.31 13.27
CA GLY A 93 10.05 2.17 11.90
C GLY A 93 9.79 3.41 11.09
N CYS A 94 10.04 3.33 9.80
CA CYS A 94 9.76 4.39 8.87
C CYS A 94 9.30 3.86 7.51
N ASN A 95 8.48 4.66 6.81
CA ASN A 95 8.10 4.36 5.44
C ASN A 95 9.28 4.56 4.48
N ARG A 96 9.42 3.64 3.52
CA ARG A 96 10.38 3.71 2.43
C ARG A 96 9.69 4.29 1.20
N PHE A 97 10.29 5.31 0.60
CA PHE A 97 9.82 5.93 -0.63
C PHE A 97 10.95 6.03 -1.67
N GLY A 98 10.64 5.86 -2.95
CA GLY A 98 11.56 6.06 -4.08
C GLY A 98 12.58 4.94 -4.28
N GLY A 99 13.78 5.29 -4.73
CA GLY A 99 14.88 4.37 -5.03
C GLY A 99 14.94 3.93 -6.49
N ASN A 100 16.18 3.76 -6.97
CA ASN A 100 16.48 3.42 -8.37
C ASN A 100 16.34 1.92 -8.66
N VAL A 101 16.40 1.09 -7.61
CA VAL A 101 16.23 -0.36 -7.71
C VAL A 101 14.77 -0.72 -7.45
N PRO A 102 14.11 -1.48 -8.34
CA PRO A 102 12.75 -1.96 -8.09
C PRO A 102 12.68 -2.76 -6.80
N ASN A 103 11.59 -2.61 -6.05
CA ASN A 103 11.28 -3.54 -4.97
C ASN A 103 10.74 -4.87 -5.53
N ARG A 104 10.47 -5.85 -4.68
CA ARG A 104 9.92 -7.17 -5.07
C ARG A 104 8.61 -7.10 -5.88
N PHE A 105 7.90 -5.97 -5.83
CA PHE A 105 6.68 -5.70 -6.59
C PHE A 105 6.92 -4.86 -7.85
N GLY A 106 8.18 -4.64 -8.25
CA GLY A 106 8.54 -3.83 -9.41
C GLY A 106 8.39 -2.31 -9.21
N ILE A 107 8.21 -1.83 -7.98
CA ILE A 107 8.01 -0.39 -7.69
C ILE A 107 9.37 0.32 -7.66
N THR A 108 9.57 1.29 -8.56
CA THR A 108 10.72 2.21 -8.60
C THR A 108 10.30 3.67 -8.38
N SER A 109 11.28 4.57 -8.22
CA SER A 109 11.09 6.02 -8.23
C SER A 109 10.50 6.55 -9.56
N SER A 110 10.89 5.96 -10.69
CA SER A 110 10.50 6.39 -12.05
C SER A 110 9.23 5.73 -12.61
N ALA A 111 8.78 4.60 -12.04
CA ALA A 111 7.57 3.87 -12.47
C ALA A 111 6.24 4.60 -12.17
N GLY A 112 6.33 5.85 -11.66
CA GLY A 112 5.26 6.83 -11.46
C GLY A 112 4.13 6.78 -12.48
N GLY A 113 4.47 6.94 -13.76
CA GLY A 113 3.46 7.00 -14.82
C GLY A 113 3.13 5.65 -15.45
N GLU A 114 4.03 4.67 -15.40
CA GLU A 114 3.92 3.44 -16.17
C GLU A 114 3.15 2.35 -15.45
N LEU A 115 3.46 2.08 -14.17
CA LEU A 115 2.70 1.10 -13.39
C LEU A 115 1.28 1.61 -13.09
N GLU A 116 1.07 2.93 -12.98
CA GLU A 116 -0.27 3.51 -12.88
C GLU A 116 -1.04 3.35 -14.19
N ARG A 117 -0.38 3.48 -15.35
CA ARG A 117 -0.97 3.14 -16.66
C ARG A 117 -1.33 1.66 -16.75
N VAL A 118 -0.42 0.76 -16.38
CA VAL A 118 -0.63 -0.70 -16.40
C VAL A 118 -1.73 -1.12 -15.43
N LEU A 119 -1.75 -0.58 -14.21
CA LEU A 119 -2.78 -0.91 -13.22
C LEU A 119 -4.15 -0.36 -13.61
N ASN A 120 -4.22 0.88 -14.12
CA ASN A 120 -5.46 1.42 -14.65
C ASN A 120 -5.95 0.66 -15.88
N GLN A 121 -5.03 0.16 -16.72
CA GLN A 121 -5.35 -0.71 -17.84
C GLN A 121 -5.92 -2.05 -17.35
N GLN A 122 -5.28 -2.72 -16.40
CA GLN A 122 -5.77 -3.96 -15.80
C GLN A 122 -7.14 -3.78 -15.13
N LEU A 123 -7.35 -2.67 -14.42
CA LEU A 123 -8.66 -2.36 -13.81
C LEU A 123 -9.75 -2.10 -14.87
N ARG A 124 -9.41 -1.47 -16.01
CA ARG A 124 -10.34 -1.31 -17.14
C ARG A 124 -10.69 -2.64 -17.76
N GLU A 125 -9.70 -3.50 -18.01
CA GLU A 125 -9.90 -4.83 -18.57
C GLU A 125 -10.76 -5.71 -17.62
N GLN A 126 -10.47 -5.67 -16.32
CA GLN A 126 -11.27 -6.39 -15.32
C GLN A 126 -12.72 -5.88 -15.26
N ARG A 127 -12.93 -4.56 -15.33
CA ARG A 127 -14.29 -3.98 -15.39
C ARG A 127 -15.05 -4.41 -16.65
N ALA A 128 -14.38 -4.40 -17.81
CA ALA A 128 -14.95 -4.84 -19.07
C ALA A 128 -15.28 -6.34 -19.09
N LEU A 129 -14.54 -7.16 -18.33
CA LEU A 129 -14.84 -8.58 -18.14
C LEU A 129 -16.03 -8.82 -17.19
N SER A 130 -16.19 -7.97 -16.18
CA SER A 130 -17.23 -8.12 -15.16
C SER A 130 -18.61 -7.56 -15.55
N ASP A 131 -18.70 -6.69 -16.56
CA ASP A 131 -19.94 -6.04 -16.98
C ASP A 131 -20.27 -6.34 -18.46
N PRO A 132 -21.28 -7.19 -18.75
CA PRO A 132 -21.64 -7.57 -20.12
C PRO A 132 -22.18 -6.41 -20.98
N LEU A 133 -22.70 -5.34 -20.38
CA LEU A 133 -23.18 -4.15 -21.12
C LEU A 133 -22.02 -3.24 -21.55
N LEU A 134 -20.99 -3.09 -20.71
CA LEU A 134 -19.75 -2.40 -21.09
C LEU A 134 -19.00 -3.10 -22.23
N ARG A 135 -19.07 -4.44 -22.29
CA ARG A 135 -18.52 -5.26 -23.39
C ARG A 135 -19.10 -4.89 -24.76
N GLN A 136 -20.40 -4.61 -24.83
CA GLN A 136 -21.06 -4.18 -26.08
C GLN A 136 -20.64 -2.77 -26.51
N SER A 137 -20.42 -1.85 -25.55
CA SER A 137 -19.97 -0.48 -25.86
C SER A 137 -18.53 -0.42 -26.41
N MET A 138 -17.62 -1.23 -25.86
CA MET A 138 -16.21 -1.28 -26.29
C MET A 138 -16.03 -1.96 -27.65
N ALA A 139 -16.87 -2.95 -27.97
CA ALA A 139 -16.87 -3.56 -29.30
C ALA A 139 -17.26 -2.55 -30.39
N GLY A 140 -18.16 -1.60 -30.08
CA GLY A 140 -18.53 -0.52 -30.98
C GLY A 140 -17.40 0.50 -31.22
N GLU A 141 -16.62 0.85 -30.19
CA GLU A 141 -15.49 1.80 -30.31
C GLU A 141 -14.31 1.23 -31.12
N LEU A 142 -14.01 -0.07 -30.96
CA LEU A 142 -12.94 -0.73 -31.75
C LEU A 142 -13.29 -0.80 -33.24
N GLN A 143 -14.57 -0.88 -33.58
CA GLN A 143 -15.02 -0.88 -34.98
C GLN A 143 -14.92 0.49 -35.65
N GLN A 144 -14.92 1.59 -34.88
CA GLN A 144 -14.69 2.95 -35.39
C GLN A 144 -13.20 3.29 -35.58
N ARG A 145 -12.29 2.61 -34.84
CA ARG A 145 -10.83 2.84 -34.95
C ARG A 145 -10.12 2.02 -36.03
N GLY A 146 -10.78 1.04 -36.64
CA GLY A 146 -10.22 0.21 -37.72
C GLY A 146 -9.96 0.93 -39.05
N GLY A 147 -10.24 2.23 -39.17
CA GLY A 147 -10.12 3.00 -40.42
C GLY A 147 -8.86 3.86 -40.58
N GLN A 148 -7.97 3.94 -39.59
CA GLN A 148 -6.75 4.76 -39.70
C GLN A 148 -5.49 3.91 -39.56
N SER A 149 -5.01 3.48 -40.72
CA SER A 149 -3.70 2.88 -40.94
C SER A 149 -2.64 3.99 -41.07
N THR A 150 -1.61 3.98 -40.24
CA THR A 150 -0.33 4.64 -40.51
C THR A 150 0.84 3.80 -39.99
N ALA A 151 1.54 3.22 -40.97
CA ALA A 151 2.98 3.05 -41.11
C ALA A 151 3.88 2.84 -39.87
N VAL A 152 4.53 1.67 -39.92
CA VAL A 152 5.72 1.22 -39.21
C VAL A 152 6.92 2.14 -39.49
N ALA A 153 7.68 2.48 -38.44
CA ALA A 153 9.06 2.93 -38.55
C ALA A 153 9.92 2.23 -37.49
N THR A 154 10.66 1.23 -37.95
CA THR A 154 11.79 0.58 -37.27
C THR A 154 13.02 1.47 -37.35
N SER A 155 13.73 1.69 -36.24
CA SER A 155 15.12 2.17 -36.27
C SER A 155 15.90 1.70 -35.05
N ASP A 156 16.80 0.78 -35.36
CA ASP A 156 18.05 0.36 -34.74
C ASP A 156 18.51 0.98 -33.41
N SER A 157 18.58 0.09 -32.42
CA SER A 157 19.57 0.06 -31.36
C SER A 157 20.90 -0.51 -31.86
N VAL A 158 22.04 0.14 -31.58
CA VAL A 158 23.32 -0.42 -31.09
C VAL A 158 24.40 0.67 -31.22
N ARG A 159 24.85 1.27 -30.12
CA ARG A 159 26.28 1.29 -29.71
C ARG A 159 26.54 2.06 -28.40
N ARG A 160 27.46 1.48 -27.63
CA ARG A 160 28.33 2.04 -26.56
C ARG A 160 27.74 2.24 -25.17
N GLN A 161 27.78 1.14 -24.41
CA GLN A 161 28.31 1.15 -23.04
C GLN A 161 29.84 1.32 -23.08
N GLN A 162 30.39 2.20 -22.23
CA GLN A 162 31.49 1.91 -21.29
C GLN A 162 32.01 3.20 -20.65
N ALA A 163 31.56 3.45 -19.42
CA ALA A 163 32.28 4.07 -18.31
C ALA A 163 31.38 3.74 -17.10
N GLY A 164 31.78 2.99 -16.08
CA GLY A 164 33.06 3.07 -15.39
C GLY A 164 32.91 3.96 -14.16
N GLU A 165 31.88 3.73 -13.33
CA GLU A 165 31.72 4.43 -12.05
C GLU A 165 31.27 3.43 -10.98
N SER A 166 32.28 2.97 -10.24
CA SER A 166 32.17 2.50 -8.86
C SER A 166 31.61 3.63 -7.99
N GLY A 167 30.29 3.75 -7.96
CA GLY A 167 29.57 4.62 -7.06
C GLY A 167 29.46 3.97 -5.69
N ALA A 168 30.19 4.51 -4.72
CA ALA A 168 29.88 4.34 -3.32
C ALA A 168 28.37 4.56 -3.10
N LEU A 169 27.78 3.78 -2.19
CA LEU A 169 26.42 4.01 -1.68
C LEU A 169 26.34 5.43 -1.13
N GLU A 170 26.06 6.41 -2.00
CA GLU A 170 25.75 7.76 -1.58
C GLU A 170 24.53 7.65 -0.68
N ALA A 171 24.73 7.99 0.58
CA ALA A 171 23.67 8.11 1.56
C ALA A 171 22.72 9.20 1.05
N GLU A 172 21.70 8.78 0.29
CA GLU A 172 20.59 9.60 -0.15
C GLU A 172 20.16 10.49 1.02
N PRO A 173 20.12 11.83 0.84
CA PRO A 173 19.85 12.75 1.92
C PRO A 173 18.57 12.32 2.62
N GLU A 174 18.65 12.33 3.95
CA GLU A 174 17.71 11.80 4.96
C GLU A 174 16.37 12.57 4.97
N LEU A 175 15.77 12.75 3.80
CA LEU A 175 14.57 13.53 3.55
C LEU A 175 13.35 12.75 4.02
N ARG A 176 12.86 13.18 5.19
CA ARG A 176 11.49 13.04 5.72
C ARG A 176 10.84 11.68 5.45
N ARG A 177 11.48 10.62 5.97
CA ARG A 177 10.79 9.34 6.12
C ARG A 177 9.73 9.52 7.19
N ARG A 178 8.47 9.22 6.86
CA ARG A 178 7.41 9.26 7.86
C ARG A 178 7.61 8.09 8.83
N SER A 179 8.04 8.43 10.04
CA SER A 179 8.31 7.48 11.11
C SER A 179 7.03 7.09 11.85
N PHE A 180 7.08 5.94 12.52
CA PHE A 180 5.98 5.41 13.31
C PHE A 180 6.52 4.65 14.52
N THR A 181 5.71 4.59 15.58
CA THR A 181 5.91 3.65 16.69
C THR A 181 5.20 2.34 16.37
N ALA A 182 5.84 1.21 16.68
CA ALA A 182 5.32 -0.13 16.42
C ALA A 182 5.05 -0.87 17.74
N ARG A 183 3.88 -1.51 17.87
CA ARG A 183 3.49 -2.26 19.09
C ARG A 183 2.41 -3.29 18.81
N ILE A 184 2.37 -4.37 19.59
CA ILE A 184 1.26 -5.33 19.53
C ILE A 184 0.13 -4.83 20.43
N GLU A 185 -1.05 -4.60 19.85
CA GLU A 185 -2.26 -4.20 20.59
C GLU A 185 -3.50 -4.89 20.00
N PRO A 186 -4.62 -4.91 20.73
CA PRO A 186 -5.93 -5.20 20.16
C PRO A 186 -6.26 -4.32 18.95
N SER A 187 -6.67 -4.97 17.85
CA SER A 187 -7.18 -4.29 16.66
C SER A 187 -8.48 -3.56 16.96
N ARG A 188 -8.68 -2.39 16.32
CA ARG A 188 -9.96 -1.68 16.38
C ARG A 188 -11.07 -2.35 15.55
N LEU A 189 -10.71 -3.29 14.67
CA LEU A 189 -11.65 -3.95 13.76
C LEU A 189 -12.30 -5.19 14.37
N ASP A 190 -11.54 -5.98 15.15
CA ASP A 190 -11.99 -7.26 15.69
C ASP A 190 -11.52 -7.55 17.14
N GLY A 191 -10.80 -6.62 17.79
CA GLY A 191 -10.30 -6.78 19.16
C GLY A 191 -9.16 -7.78 19.32
N ARG A 192 -8.75 -8.51 18.28
CA ARG A 192 -7.66 -9.48 18.35
C ARG A 192 -6.30 -8.79 18.20
N PRO A 193 -5.20 -9.38 18.73
CA PRO A 193 -3.86 -8.81 18.60
C PRO A 193 -3.50 -8.51 17.14
N ALA A 194 -2.87 -7.36 16.90
CA ALA A 194 -2.30 -6.96 15.63
C ALA A 194 -1.07 -6.09 15.87
N LEU A 195 -0.15 -6.06 14.90
CA LEU A 195 0.95 -5.09 14.90
C LEU A 195 0.41 -3.73 14.49
N ILE A 196 0.43 -2.78 15.41
CA ILE A 196 -0.06 -1.43 15.22
C ILE A 196 1.10 -0.50 14.89
N LEU A 197 0.98 0.24 13.79
CA LEU A 197 1.87 1.34 13.45
C LEU A 197 1.15 2.66 13.71
N ASP A 198 1.66 3.41 14.67
CA ASP A 198 1.11 4.70 15.08
C ASP A 198 2.02 5.83 14.59
N TYR A 199 1.50 6.62 13.64
CA TYR A 199 2.20 7.75 13.05
C TYR A 199 2.00 9.06 13.83
N GLY A 200 1.14 9.06 14.84
CA GLY A 200 0.84 10.25 15.65
C GLY A 200 1.64 10.31 16.96
N ALA A 201 2.31 9.22 17.35
CA ALA A 201 2.99 9.11 18.63
C ALA A 201 4.34 9.86 18.69
N GLN A 202 4.96 10.15 17.54
CA GLN A 202 6.18 10.96 17.48
C GLN A 202 5.81 12.44 17.42
N GLY A 203 5.67 13.04 18.60
CA GLY A 203 5.59 14.49 18.80
C GLY A 203 6.98 15.13 18.91
N ASP A 204 7.85 14.93 17.93
CA ASP A 204 9.22 15.49 17.91
C ASP A 204 9.28 16.99 17.55
N GLY A 205 8.13 17.69 17.51
CA GLY A 205 8.06 19.15 17.38
C GLY A 205 8.51 19.71 16.03
N LYS A 206 9.14 18.92 15.17
CA LYS A 206 9.51 19.24 13.78
C LYS A 206 8.46 18.72 12.80
N GLY A 207 7.20 18.89 13.16
CA GLY A 207 6.07 18.40 12.38
C GLY A 207 6.12 18.91 10.94
N ASP A 208 5.93 17.99 10.00
CA ASP A 208 5.69 18.32 8.60
C ASP A 208 4.67 19.46 8.51
N PHE A 209 5.00 20.50 7.75
CA PHE A 209 4.26 21.76 7.64
C PHE A 209 2.74 21.58 7.35
N TRP A 210 2.35 20.47 6.75
CA TRP A 210 0.95 20.12 6.46
C TRP A 210 0.25 19.30 7.54
N TRP A 211 0.97 18.68 8.49
CA TRP A 211 0.43 17.68 9.42
C TRP A 211 0.73 17.98 10.89
N GLY A 212 1.76 18.77 11.22
CA GLY A 212 2.16 19.09 12.59
C GLY A 212 2.14 20.57 12.98
N SER A 213 2.05 21.50 12.02
CA SER A 213 2.08 22.94 12.33
C SER A 213 0.74 23.51 12.82
N VAL A 214 -0.34 22.75 12.73
CA VAL A 214 -1.64 23.11 13.33
C VAL A 214 -1.99 22.05 14.37
N PRO A 215 -1.81 22.32 15.68
CA PRO A 215 -2.03 21.35 16.76
C PRO A 215 -3.41 20.68 16.76
N LYS A 216 -4.41 21.32 16.14
CA LYS A 216 -5.78 20.80 16.02
C LYS A 216 -6.06 19.95 14.76
N LEU A 217 -5.25 20.04 13.69
CA LEU A 217 -5.46 19.23 12.47
C LEU A 217 -4.67 17.91 12.49
N GLY A 218 -3.49 17.89 13.15
CA GLY A 218 -2.67 16.68 13.27
C GLY A 218 -3.36 15.53 14.00
N SER A 219 -4.25 15.83 14.96
CA SER A 219 -5.05 14.82 15.68
C SER A 219 -6.21 14.26 14.85
N VAL A 220 -6.74 15.06 13.91
CA VAL A 220 -7.87 14.74 13.01
C VAL A 220 -7.42 13.80 11.88
N LEU A 221 -6.15 13.89 11.48
CA LEU A 221 -5.58 13.11 10.38
C LEU A 221 -4.72 11.92 10.85
N GLY A 222 -4.81 11.55 12.13
CA GLY A 222 -4.07 10.44 12.72
C GLY A 222 -4.19 9.17 11.88
N MET A 223 -3.06 8.78 11.26
CA MET A 223 -2.94 7.57 10.47
C MET A 223 -2.54 6.42 11.41
N ARG A 224 -3.16 5.26 11.21
CA ARG A 224 -2.85 4.03 11.91
C ARG A 224 -2.88 2.89 10.91
N ASP A 225 -1.82 2.09 10.91
CA ASP A 225 -1.82 0.82 10.18
C ASP A 225 -2.01 -0.32 11.19
N GLU A 226 -2.81 -1.33 10.84
CA GLU A 226 -2.95 -2.56 11.62
C GLU A 226 -2.52 -3.74 10.76
N LEU A 227 -1.48 -4.46 11.18
CA LEU A 227 -0.84 -5.52 10.40
C LEU A 227 -1.02 -6.88 11.07
N ARG A 228 -1.20 -7.90 10.23
CA ARG A 228 -1.19 -9.31 10.60
C ARG A 228 -0.43 -10.12 9.57
N GLU A 229 0.20 -11.17 10.04
CA GLU A 229 0.77 -12.21 9.18
C GLU A 229 -0.37 -13.14 8.73
N VAL A 230 -0.60 -13.18 7.43
CA VAL A 230 -1.70 -13.97 6.82
C VAL A 230 -1.20 -15.26 6.19
N ALA A 231 0.10 -15.32 5.87
CA ALA A 231 0.85 -16.47 5.37
C ALA A 231 2.31 -16.30 5.80
N PRO A 232 3.13 -17.37 5.82
CA PRO A 232 4.52 -17.29 6.25
C PRO A 232 5.31 -16.18 5.54
N GLY A 233 5.78 -15.20 6.31
CA GLY A 233 6.54 -14.04 5.81
C GLY A 233 5.73 -12.99 5.06
N VAL A 234 4.40 -13.10 5.01
CA VAL A 234 3.50 -12.18 4.30
C VAL A 234 2.61 -11.43 5.29
N LEU A 235 2.89 -10.14 5.44
CA LEU A 235 2.10 -9.25 6.27
C LEU A 235 1.06 -8.52 5.41
N VAL A 236 -0.20 -8.55 5.83
CA VAL A 236 -1.23 -7.67 5.28
C VAL A 236 -1.50 -6.56 6.28
N GLY A 237 -1.50 -5.33 5.78
CA GLY A 237 -1.79 -4.14 6.57
C GLY A 237 -3.08 -3.48 6.14
N LEU A 238 -3.83 -2.98 7.12
CA LEU A 238 -5.02 -2.15 6.93
C LEU A 238 -4.69 -0.73 7.39
N GLY A 239 -4.31 0.13 6.44
CA GLY A 239 -4.01 1.53 6.71
C GLY A 239 -5.27 2.38 6.82
N SER A 240 -5.40 3.18 7.87
CA SER A 240 -6.62 3.98 8.10
C SER A 240 -6.32 5.38 8.60
N PHE A 241 -7.19 6.32 8.22
CA PHE A 241 -7.21 7.68 8.76
C PHE A 241 -8.42 7.83 9.67
N ARG A 242 -8.23 8.51 10.80
CA ARG A 242 -9.35 8.89 11.66
C ARG A 242 -10.44 9.65 10.89
N ALA A 243 -10.05 10.61 10.06
CA ALA A 243 -10.97 11.44 9.28
C ALA A 243 -11.82 10.67 8.24
N THR A 244 -11.39 9.50 7.77
CA THR A 244 -12.08 8.78 6.68
C THR A 244 -13.01 7.66 7.18
N GLY A 245 -13.35 7.63 8.47
CA GLY A 245 -14.14 6.56 9.08
C GLY A 245 -13.29 5.42 9.66
N GLY A 246 -11.98 5.65 9.84
CA GLY A 246 -11.07 4.73 10.53
C GLY A 246 -10.90 3.39 9.83
N VAL A 247 -10.70 2.33 10.63
CA VAL A 247 -10.34 0.99 10.12
C VAL A 247 -11.43 0.36 9.24
N ARG A 248 -12.70 0.78 9.39
CA ARG A 248 -13.80 0.35 8.50
C ARG A 248 -13.56 0.80 7.06
N ASN A 249 -12.92 1.95 6.89
CA ASN A 249 -12.57 2.51 5.60
C ASN A 249 -11.07 2.41 5.28
N CYS A 250 -10.43 1.33 5.74
CA CYS A 250 -9.02 1.09 5.51
C CYS A 250 -8.65 0.91 4.03
N ALA A 251 -7.40 1.23 3.73
CA ALA A 251 -6.68 0.98 2.51
C ALA A 251 -5.75 -0.23 2.74
N PRO A 252 -6.01 -1.37 2.08
CA PRO A 252 -5.17 -2.54 2.27
C PRO A 252 -3.83 -2.40 1.55
N PHE A 253 -2.79 -2.98 2.14
CA PHE A 253 -1.47 -3.12 1.54
C PHE A 253 -0.83 -4.44 1.99
N VAL A 254 0.20 -4.87 1.29
CA VAL A 254 0.99 -6.06 1.62
C VAL A 254 2.44 -5.65 1.88
N LEU A 255 3.09 -6.33 2.82
CA LEU A 255 4.53 -6.27 3.06
C LEU A 255 5.13 -7.67 3.04
N VAL A 256 6.31 -7.78 2.46
CA VAL A 256 7.17 -8.98 2.51
C VAL A 256 8.58 -8.55 2.83
N ARG A 257 9.33 -9.40 3.54
CA ARG A 257 10.72 -9.08 3.88
C ARG A 257 11.52 -8.91 2.59
N ALA A 258 12.32 -7.84 2.53
CA ALA A 258 13.27 -7.63 1.45
C ALA A 258 14.42 -8.63 1.62
N GLU A 259 14.88 -9.19 0.50
CA GLU A 259 16.05 -10.09 0.43
C GLU A 259 17.35 -9.29 0.49
#